data_AF-A0A6N6PXN4-F1
#
_entry.id   AF-A0A6N6PXN4-F1
#
_cell.length_a   1.000
_cell.length_b   1.000
_cell.length_c   1.000
_cell.angle_alpha   90.00
_cell.angle_beta   90.00
_cell.angle_gamma   90.00
#
_symmetry.space_group_name_H-M   'P 1'
#
loop_
_entity.id
_entity.type
_entity.pdbx_description
1 polymer ?
#
loop_
_entity_poly.entity_id
_entity_poly.type
_entity_poly.pdbx_seq_one_letter_code
_entity_poly.pdbx_strand_id
1 'polypeptide(L)'
;MKAAFDVLRDRPRVPVTVTRDSVCAGDDCDAPHETLREEYSFLDPTAFARAISHSYLPSVAGVSHTWTCLLNDIRIAEISTSHIQSLISVTPFAASNRVHFVYHSATY
;
A
#
# COMPACT_ATOMS: atom_id res chain seq x y z
N MET A 1 -17.80 -21.79 -1.05
CA MET A 1 -17.83 -20.33 -1.32
C MET A 1 -18.48 -19.48 -0.22
N LYS A 2 -18.73 -19.98 1.02
CA LYS A 2 -19.36 -19.17 2.09
C LYS A 2 -18.37 -18.34 2.93
N ALA A 3 -17.20 -18.91 3.26
CA ALA A 3 -16.26 -18.27 4.18
C ALA A 3 -15.68 -16.92 3.69
N ALA A 4 -15.53 -16.74 2.38
CA ALA A 4 -15.02 -15.49 1.82
C ALA A 4 -16.01 -14.32 1.95
N PHE A 5 -17.31 -14.59 2.12
CA PHE A 5 -18.35 -13.55 2.25
C PHE A 5 -18.56 -13.10 3.71
N ASP A 6 -18.39 -13.99 4.70
CA ASP A 6 -18.54 -13.62 6.11
C ASP A 6 -17.38 -12.73 6.60
N VAL A 7 -16.17 -12.94 6.06
CA VAL A 7 -15.00 -12.06 6.26
C VAL A 7 -15.27 -10.62 5.82
N LEU A 8 -16.20 -10.39 4.87
CA LEU A 8 -16.49 -9.04 4.36
C LEU A 8 -17.43 -8.23 5.26
N ARG A 9 -18.21 -8.88 6.13
CA ARG A 9 -19.20 -8.19 6.98
C ARG A 9 -18.55 -7.57 8.21
N ASP A 10 -17.58 -8.26 8.79
CA ASP A 10 -16.98 -7.87 10.07
C ASP A 10 -15.69 -7.05 9.91
N ARG A 11 -15.18 -6.88 8.68
CA ARG A 11 -13.91 -6.20 8.37
C ARG A 11 -12.83 -6.61 9.38
N PRO A 12 -12.42 -7.88 9.44
CA PRO A 12 -11.42 -8.30 10.40
C PRO A 12 -10.11 -7.53 10.18
N ARG A 13 -9.36 -7.39 11.27
CA ARG A 13 -7.96 -6.97 11.17
C ARG A 13 -7.15 -8.13 10.64
N VAL A 14 -6.37 -7.87 9.60
CA VAL A 14 -5.47 -8.82 8.98
C VAL A 14 -4.03 -8.36 9.19
N PRO A 15 -3.11 -9.28 9.49
CA PRO A 15 -1.69 -8.96 9.54
C PRO A 15 -1.20 -8.66 8.12
N VAL A 16 -0.44 -7.58 7.99
CA VAL A 16 0.18 -7.13 6.74
C VAL A 16 1.65 -6.82 6.99
N THR A 17 2.53 -7.49 6.25
CA THR A 17 3.94 -7.09 6.18
C THR A 17 4.08 -5.98 5.16
N VAL A 18 4.52 -4.80 5.58
CA VAL A 18 4.65 -3.63 4.72
C VAL A 18 6.14 -3.39 4.44
N THR A 19 6.47 -3.19 3.18
CA THR A 19 7.80 -2.81 2.71
C THR A 19 7.71 -1.64 1.73
N ARG A 20 8.81 -0.92 1.52
CA ARG A 20 8.90 0.11 0.48
C ARG A 20 10.30 0.22 -0.09
N ASP A 21 10.39 0.71 -1.31
CA ASP A 21 11.63 1.18 -1.89
C ASP A 21 12.21 2.37 -1.11
N SER A 22 13.53 2.48 -1.14
CA SER A 22 14.25 3.67 -0.72
C SER A 22 14.04 4.78 -1.76
N VAL A 23 13.96 6.02 -1.30
CA VAL A 23 13.93 7.20 -2.19
C VAL A 23 15.34 7.76 -2.45
N CYS A 24 16.38 7.16 -1.86
CA CYS A 24 17.78 7.58 -1.89
C CYS A 24 17.97 9.07 -1.59
N ALA A 25 17.16 9.63 -0.69
CA ALA A 25 17.19 11.04 -0.32
C ALA A 25 17.40 11.19 1.19
N GLY A 26 18.41 11.98 1.57
CA GLY A 26 18.78 12.17 2.97
C GLY A 26 19.34 10.88 3.59
N ASP A 27 18.69 10.40 4.63
CA ASP A 27 19.01 9.16 5.35
C ASP A 27 18.22 7.94 4.84
N ASP A 28 17.28 8.14 3.92
CA ASP A 28 16.48 7.06 3.33
C ASP A 28 17.27 6.34 2.23
N CYS A 29 18.33 5.65 2.62
CA CYS A 29 19.22 4.86 1.75
C CYS A 29 19.14 3.35 2.03
N ASP A 30 18.79 2.96 3.27
CA ASP A 30 18.62 1.56 3.65
C ASP A 30 17.20 1.09 3.29
N ALA A 31 17.09 0.13 2.38
CA ALA A 31 15.83 -0.51 2.00
C ALA A 31 15.99 -2.03 1.84
N PRO A 32 14.92 -2.82 1.99
CA PRO A 32 13.53 -2.41 2.23
C PRO A 32 13.26 -2.10 3.71
N HIS A 33 12.67 -0.94 3.99
CA HIS A 33 12.11 -0.63 5.31
C HIS A 33 10.98 -1.60 5.56
N GLU A 34 11.10 -2.51 6.53
CA GLU A 34 10.05 -3.51 6.83
C GLU A 34 9.30 -3.12 8.11
N THR A 35 7.98 -3.27 8.11
CA THR A 35 7.15 -3.14 9.30
C THR A 35 5.96 -4.09 9.24
N LEU A 36 5.65 -4.73 10.36
CA LEU A 36 4.43 -5.53 10.55
C LEU A 36 3.32 -4.65 11.10
N ARG A 37 2.14 -4.67 10.46
CA ARG A 37 0.94 -3.93 10.89
C ARG A 37 -0.29 -4.81 10.87
N GLU A 38 -1.29 -4.45 11.67
CA GLU A 38 -2.63 -5.00 11.55
C GLU A 38 -3.56 -3.96 10.93
N GLU A 39 -4.15 -4.28 9.79
CA GLU A 39 -5.06 -3.39 9.08
C GLU A 39 -6.42 -4.02 8.88
N TYR A 40 -7.45 -3.18 8.81
CA TYR A 40 -8.76 -3.65 8.41
C TYR A 40 -8.77 -4.15 6.97
N SER A 41 -9.51 -5.22 6.71
CA SER A 41 -9.68 -5.78 5.37
C SER A 41 -10.58 -4.90 4.48
N PHE A 42 -10.11 -3.71 4.12
CA PHE A 42 -10.84 -2.77 3.28
C PHE A 42 -11.00 -3.32 1.86
N LEU A 43 -12.26 -3.54 1.45
CA LEU A 43 -12.57 -3.94 0.08
C LEU A 43 -12.25 -2.86 -0.95
N ASP A 44 -12.41 -1.58 -0.57
CA ASP A 44 -12.03 -0.45 -1.39
C ASP A 44 -10.50 -0.31 -1.42
N PRO A 45 -9.85 -0.50 -2.58
CA PRO A 45 -8.39 -0.40 -2.68
C PRO A 45 -7.88 0.99 -2.33
N THR A 46 -8.68 2.05 -2.56
CA THR A 46 -8.29 3.44 -2.23
C THR A 46 -8.22 3.63 -0.72
N ALA A 47 -9.25 3.21 0.01
CA ALA A 47 -9.26 3.24 1.47
C ALA A 47 -8.14 2.38 2.07
N PHE A 48 -7.90 1.18 1.52
CA PHE A 48 -6.80 0.31 1.96
C PHE A 48 -5.44 0.97 1.75
N ALA A 49 -5.16 1.43 0.53
CA ALA A 49 -3.90 2.07 0.18
C ALA A 49 -3.66 3.34 1.02
N ARG A 50 -4.72 4.13 1.30
CA ARG A 50 -4.65 5.28 2.19
C ARG A 50 -4.27 4.88 3.62
N ALA A 51 -4.93 3.88 4.18
CA ALA A 51 -4.66 3.43 5.55
C ALA A 51 -3.21 2.95 5.69
N ILE A 52 -2.73 2.14 4.74
CA ILE A 52 -1.43 1.49 4.88
C ILE A 52 -0.24 2.38 4.50
N SER A 53 -0.46 3.38 3.65
CA SER A 53 0.57 4.39 3.32
C SER A 53 0.68 5.50 4.38
N HIS A 54 -0.39 5.74 5.13
CA HIS A 54 -0.43 6.83 6.10
C HIS A 54 0.63 6.65 7.18
N SER A 55 1.39 7.73 7.44
CA SER A 55 2.51 7.72 8.39
C SER A 55 3.57 6.64 8.13
N TYR A 56 3.67 6.14 6.89
CA TYR A 56 4.66 5.14 6.49
C TYR A 56 5.52 5.60 5.31
N LEU A 57 4.88 6.16 4.27
CA LEU A 57 5.61 6.71 3.15
C LEU A 57 6.26 8.06 3.53
N PRO A 58 7.52 8.29 3.15
CA PRO A 58 8.19 9.55 3.41
C PRO A 58 7.56 10.65 2.56
N SER A 59 7.63 11.88 3.06
CA SER A 59 7.31 13.06 2.26
C SER A 59 8.50 13.37 1.36
N VAL A 60 8.30 13.27 0.04
CA VAL A 60 9.34 13.60 -0.95
C VAL A 60 9.06 14.99 -1.50
N ALA A 61 10.05 15.89 -1.40
CA ALA A 61 9.95 17.23 -1.98
C ALA A 61 10.02 17.17 -3.51
N GLY A 62 9.09 17.86 -4.18
CA GLY A 62 8.96 17.86 -5.64
C GLY A 62 7.53 17.61 -6.09
N VAL A 63 7.29 17.72 -7.39
CA VAL A 63 6.01 17.39 -8.03
C VAL A 63 6.19 16.13 -8.88
N SER A 64 5.11 15.37 -9.09
CA SER A 64 5.09 14.18 -9.96
C SER A 64 5.85 12.94 -9.46
N HIS A 65 6.23 12.88 -8.18
CA HIS A 65 6.61 11.62 -7.55
C HIS A 65 5.37 10.77 -7.29
N THR A 66 5.45 9.47 -7.56
CA THR A 66 4.37 8.55 -7.27
C THR A 66 4.88 7.29 -6.59
N TRP A 67 3.95 6.58 -5.96
CA TRP A 67 4.17 5.26 -5.38
C TRP A 67 3.15 4.29 -5.95
N THR A 68 3.60 3.13 -6.41
CA THR A 68 2.70 2.02 -6.70
C THR A 68 2.54 1.17 -5.45
N CYS A 69 1.31 0.98 -4.99
CA CYS A 69 0.98 0.06 -3.92
C CYS A 69 0.71 -1.33 -4.51
N LEU A 70 1.57 -2.31 -4.17
CA LEU A 70 1.37 -3.70 -4.50
C LEU A 70 0.89 -4.45 -3.26
N LEU A 71 -0.20 -5.20 -3.38
CA LEU A 71 -0.65 -6.18 -2.40
C LEU A 71 -0.49 -7.57 -3.00
N ASN A 72 0.35 -8.41 -2.40
CA ASN A 72 0.64 -9.76 -2.88
C ASN A 72 1.03 -9.76 -4.38
N ASP A 73 1.93 -8.85 -4.75
CA ASP A 73 2.41 -8.59 -6.12
C ASP A 73 1.37 -8.05 -7.11
N ILE A 74 0.14 -7.78 -6.66
CA ILE A 74 -0.91 -7.16 -7.46
C ILE A 74 -0.89 -5.66 -7.23
N ARG A 75 -0.76 -4.87 -8.31
CA ARG A 75 -0.86 -3.40 -8.23
C ARG A 75 -2.31 -3.01 -7.94
N ILE A 76 -2.55 -2.49 -6.74
CA ILE A 76 -3.92 -2.17 -6.29
C ILE A 76 -4.23 -0.68 -6.40
N ALA A 77 -3.22 0.17 -6.24
CA ALA A 77 -3.39 1.62 -6.28
C ALA A 77 -2.09 2.33 -6.67
N GLU A 78 -2.24 3.53 -7.24
CA GLU A 78 -1.16 4.50 -7.43
C GLU A 78 -1.40 5.69 -6.49
N ILE A 79 -0.34 6.13 -5.81
CA ILE A 79 -0.38 7.21 -4.82
C ILE A 79 0.49 8.35 -5.31
N SER A 80 -0.12 9.51 -5.53
CA SER A 80 0.58 10.77 -5.77
C SER A 80 0.47 11.68 -4.54
N THR A 81 1.14 12.81 -4.58
CA THR A 81 1.05 13.84 -3.52
C THR A 81 -0.37 14.40 -3.34
N SER A 82 -1.19 14.35 -4.39
CA SER A 82 -2.53 14.96 -4.40
C SER A 82 -3.67 13.95 -4.36
N HIS A 83 -3.47 12.70 -4.78
CA HIS A 83 -4.55 11.73 -4.90
C HIS A 83 -4.07 10.28 -4.80
N ILE A 84 -5.04 9.38 -4.59
CA ILE A 84 -4.84 7.93 -4.69
C ILE A 84 -5.78 7.41 -5.77
N GLN A 85 -5.22 6.75 -6.79
CA GLN A 85 -5.97 6.09 -7.86
C GLN A 85 -6.09 4.60 -7.55
N SER A 86 -7.30 4.06 -7.61
CA SER A 86 -7.45 2.60 -7.64
C SER A 86 -7.10 2.04 -9.01
N LEU A 87 -6.35 0.94 -9.05
CA LEU A 87 -6.03 0.19 -10.28
C LEU A 87 -6.89 -1.05 -10.47
N ILE A 88 -7.62 -1.45 -9.41
CA ILE A 88 -8.53 -2.58 -9.40
C ILE A 88 -9.87 -2.18 -8.78
N SER A 89 -10.87 -3.05 -8.85
CA SER A 89 -12.19 -2.79 -8.26
C SER A 89 -12.27 -3.20 -6.78
N VAL A 90 -11.54 -4.24 -6.37
CA VAL A 90 -11.63 -4.83 -5.02
C VAL A 90 -10.27 -5.36 -4.57
N THR A 91 -9.91 -5.11 -3.32
CA THR A 91 -8.66 -5.58 -2.70
C THR A 91 -8.62 -7.12 -2.56
N PRO A 92 -7.62 -7.82 -3.13
CA PRO A 92 -7.53 -9.29 -3.11
C PRO A 92 -6.76 -9.81 -1.87
N PHE A 93 -7.42 -9.85 -0.72
CA PHE A 93 -6.80 -10.41 0.50
C PHE A 93 -6.53 -11.91 0.40
N ALA A 94 -5.41 -12.32 0.99
CA ALA A 94 -5.02 -13.72 1.17
C ALA A 94 -4.79 -14.05 2.66
N ALA A 95 -4.47 -15.31 2.97
CA ALA A 95 -4.17 -15.76 4.33
C ALA A 95 -2.91 -15.10 4.92
N SER A 96 -1.97 -14.68 4.05
CA SER A 96 -0.83 -13.83 4.39
C SER A 96 -0.82 -12.68 3.39
N ASN A 97 -0.69 -11.45 3.89
CA ASN A 97 -0.71 -10.26 3.07
C ASN A 97 0.61 -9.52 3.17
N ARG A 98 1.21 -9.24 2.01
CA ARG A 98 2.40 -8.42 1.90
C ARG A 98 2.09 -7.21 1.05
N VAL A 99 2.35 -6.03 1.59
CA VAL A 99 2.32 -4.78 0.86
C VAL A 99 3.75 -4.36 0.53
N HIS A 100 3.96 -3.96 -0.71
CA HIS A 100 5.19 -3.33 -1.14
C HIS A 100 4.88 -2.05 -1.89
N PHE A 101 5.54 -0.97 -1.50
CA PHE A 101 5.45 0.31 -2.19
C PHE A 101 6.65 0.52 -3.08
N VAL A 102 6.40 0.59 -4.39
CA VAL A 102 7.43 0.89 -5.39
C VAL A 102 7.51 2.39 -5.59
N TYR A 103 8.71 2.95 -5.49
CA TYR A 103 8.92 4.38 -5.69
C TYR A 103 9.12 4.71 -7.17
N HIS A 104 8.46 5.77 -7.63
CA HIS A 104 8.66 6.34 -8.95
C HIS A 104 9.10 7.80 -8.80
N SER A 105 10.37 8.06 -9.16
CA SER A 105 10.90 9.41 -9.22
C SER A 105 10.20 10.23 -10.29
N ALA A 106 10.04 11.53 -10.05
CA ALA A 106 9.51 12.45 -11.05
C ALA A 106 10.39 12.40 -12.31
N THR A 107 9.76 12.15 -13.46
CA THR A 107 10.39 12.25 -14.77
C THR A 107 10.01 13.58 -15.39
N TYR A 108 11.00 14.41 -15.70
CA TYR A 108 10.89 15.61 -16.54
C TYR A 108 11.00 15.24 -18.02
#